data_AF-A0A854PMX3-F1
#
_entry.id   AF-A0A854PMX3-F1
#
_cell.length_a   1.000
_cell.length_b   1.000
_cell.length_c   1.000
_cell.angle_alpha   90.00
_cell.angle_beta   90.00
_cell.angle_gamma   90.00
#
_symmetry.space_group_name_H-M   'P 1'
#
loop_
_entity.id
_entity.type
_entity.pdbx_description
1 polymer ?
#
loop_
_entity_poly.entity_id
_entity_poly.type
_entity_poly.pdbx_seq_one_letter_code
_entity_poly.pdbx_strand_id
1 'polypeptide(L)'
;MATGGRFDQLALSPLACFWGLIAAFSEAINTVLPGKLFKKYGPIPVIGAAMLVAGIAFLPIYFTQPMPKLAPVDVWVIVYIIIGGTLLAYTMYLSSVQYIEPSTVGMLGAFEPLIATILSVSLLHADFGPMDMFGGFLIIVATFMQLMPSRNLIKKNDE
;
A
#
# COMPACT_ATOMS: atom_id res chain seq x y z
N MET A 1 15.58 5.84 7.10
CA MET A 1 16.19 5.68 5.75
C MET A 1 16.67 4.24 5.54
N ALA A 2 16.71 3.72 4.29
CA ALA A 2 17.10 2.33 3.99
C ALA A 2 18.52 1.92 4.45
N THR A 3 19.36 2.89 4.83
CA THR A 3 20.72 2.69 5.35
C THR A 3 20.86 3.01 6.84
N GLY A 4 19.78 3.44 7.52
CA GLY A 4 19.83 3.85 8.92
C GLY A 4 20.81 5.00 9.22
N GLY A 5 21.28 5.73 8.19
CA GLY A 5 22.30 6.77 8.32
C GLY A 5 23.74 6.35 8.05
N ARG A 6 24.00 5.08 7.71
CA ARG A 6 25.34 4.57 7.37
C ARG A 6 25.43 4.24 5.87
N PHE A 7 26.11 5.08 5.10
CA PHE A 7 26.17 4.97 3.64
C PHE A 7 26.84 3.68 3.11
N ASP A 8 27.60 2.97 3.95
CA ASP A 8 28.30 1.74 3.59
C ASP A 8 27.48 0.46 3.84
N GLN A 9 26.29 0.57 4.47
CA GLN A 9 25.46 -0.58 4.81
C GLN A 9 23.98 -0.31 4.53
N LEU A 10 23.31 -1.26 3.87
CA LEU A 10 21.85 -1.27 3.83
C LEU A 10 21.34 -1.80 5.18
N ALA A 11 20.43 -1.04 5.80
CA ALA A 11 19.64 -1.51 6.93
C ALA A 11 18.61 -2.58 6.49
N LEU A 12 18.30 -2.65 5.19
CA LEU A 12 17.46 -3.69 4.61
C LEU A 12 18.28 -4.92 4.18
N SER A 13 17.77 -6.11 4.49
CA SER A 13 18.34 -7.34 3.94
C SER A 13 18.08 -7.44 2.43
N PRO A 14 18.92 -8.11 1.63
CA PRO A 14 18.66 -8.35 0.21
C PRO A 14 17.31 -9.03 -0.05
N LEU A 15 16.90 -9.90 0.89
CA LEU A 15 15.60 -10.57 0.84
C LEU A 15 14.43 -9.59 1.00
N ALA A 16 14.56 -8.60 1.89
CA ALA A 16 13.53 -7.56 2.05
C ALA A 16 13.39 -6.71 0.77
N CYS A 17 14.50 -6.39 0.09
CA CYS A 17 14.44 -5.71 -1.21
C CYS A 17 13.74 -6.56 -2.27
N PHE A 18 14.03 -7.86 -2.33
CA PHE A 18 13.39 -8.77 -3.27
C PHE A 18 11.87 -8.83 -3.09
N TRP A 19 11.39 -9.01 -1.85
CA TRP A 19 9.97 -9.00 -1.55
C TRP A 19 9.32 -7.63 -1.80
N GLY A 20 10.03 -6.54 -1.51
CA GLY A 20 9.55 -5.18 -1.79
C GLY A 20 9.32 -4.94 -3.29
N LEU A 21 10.22 -5.42 -4.16
CA LEU A 21 10.05 -5.32 -5.61
C LEU A 21 8.86 -6.13 -6.12
N ILE A 22 8.70 -7.36 -5.62
CA ILE A 22 7.53 -8.20 -5.96
C ILE A 22 6.23 -7.52 -5.54
N ALA A 23 6.20 -6.92 -4.34
CA ALA A 23 5.04 -6.19 -3.84
C ALA A 23 4.69 -5.01 -4.76
N ALA A 24 5.68 -4.17 -5.11
CA ALA A 24 5.47 -3.02 -5.99
C ALA A 24 4.94 -3.43 -7.38
N PHE A 25 5.48 -4.51 -7.94
CA PHE A 25 5.00 -5.03 -9.23
C PHE A 25 3.58 -5.59 -9.14
N SER A 26 3.27 -6.31 -8.06
CA SER A 26 1.93 -6.84 -7.79
C SER A 26 0.90 -5.72 -7.62
N GLU A 27 1.27 -4.64 -6.95
CA GLU A 27 0.41 -3.46 -6.73
C GLU A 27 0.15 -2.68 -8.02
N ALA A 28 1.17 -2.52 -8.88
CA ALA A 28 1.00 -1.92 -10.20
C ALA A 28 0.02 -2.73 -11.08
N ILE A 29 0.19 -4.06 -11.07
CA ILE A 29 -0.75 -4.99 -11.73
C ILE A 29 -2.16 -4.81 -11.17
N ASN A 30 -2.28 -4.80 -9.84
CA ASN A 30 -3.55 -4.69 -9.15
C ASN A 30 -4.27 -3.36 -9.43
N THR A 31 -3.54 -2.28 -9.66
CA THR A 31 -4.16 -0.97 -9.93
C THR A 31 -4.56 -0.82 -11.41
N VAL A 32 -3.79 -1.38 -12.35
CA VAL A 32 -3.97 -1.14 -13.79
C VAL A 32 -4.89 -2.19 -14.46
N LEU A 33 -4.78 -3.47 -14.11
CA LEU A 33 -5.49 -4.55 -14.79
C LEU A 33 -7.01 -4.65 -14.51
N PRO A 34 -7.53 -4.38 -13.28
CA PRO A 34 -8.92 -4.66 -12.97
C PRO A 34 -9.93 -3.80 -13.73
N GLY A 35 -9.52 -2.65 -14.28
CA GLY A 35 -10.43 -1.72 -14.95
C GLY A 35 -11.29 -2.38 -16.05
N LYS A 36 -10.78 -3.41 -16.73
CA LYS A 36 -11.55 -4.19 -17.72
C LYS A 36 -12.46 -5.25 -17.08
N LEU A 37 -12.01 -5.93 -16.03
CA LEU A 37 -12.78 -6.96 -15.33
C LEU A 37 -13.98 -6.34 -14.59
N PHE A 38 -13.74 -5.20 -13.95
CA PHE A 38 -14.72 -4.42 -13.22
C PHE A 38 -15.87 -3.92 -14.08
N LYS A 39 -15.59 -3.46 -15.31
CA LYS A 39 -16.65 -3.07 -16.26
C LYS A 39 -17.58 -4.22 -16.65
N LYS A 40 -17.12 -5.47 -16.55
CA LYS A 40 -17.88 -6.66 -16.96
C LYS A 40 -18.60 -7.36 -15.81
N TYR A 41 -18.00 -7.41 -14.62
CA TYR A 41 -18.50 -8.20 -13.48
C TYR A 41 -18.77 -7.36 -12.21
N GLY A 42 -18.47 -6.07 -12.21
CA GLY A 42 -18.52 -5.21 -11.03
C GLY A 42 -17.32 -5.41 -10.08
N PRO A 43 -17.06 -4.45 -9.17
CA PRO A 43 -15.92 -4.53 -8.24
C PRO A 43 -16.06 -5.65 -7.20
N ILE A 44 -17.21 -5.74 -6.54
CA ILE A 44 -17.42 -6.62 -5.39
C ILE A 44 -17.19 -8.11 -5.73
N PRO A 45 -17.74 -8.66 -6.83
CA PRO A 45 -17.55 -10.09 -7.16
C PRO A 45 -16.11 -10.42 -7.51
N VAL A 46 -15.41 -9.52 -8.21
CA VAL A 46 -14.01 -9.69 -8.60
C VAL A 46 -13.10 -9.66 -7.38
N ILE A 47 -13.33 -8.72 -6.46
CA ILE A 47 -12.57 -8.59 -5.20
C ILE A 47 -12.80 -9.81 -4.31
N GLY A 48 -14.06 -10.23 -4.13
CA GLY A 48 -14.40 -11.40 -3.32
C GLY A 48 -13.76 -12.68 -3.86
N ALA A 49 -13.81 -12.89 -5.18
CA ALA A 49 -13.15 -14.03 -5.81
C ALA A 49 -11.62 -13.99 -5.63
N ALA A 50 -10.99 -12.83 -5.80
CA ALA A 50 -9.55 -12.66 -5.59
C ALA A 50 -9.15 -12.94 -4.13
N MET A 51 -9.90 -12.41 -3.16
CA MET A 51 -9.68 -12.67 -1.73
C MET A 51 -9.86 -14.14 -1.36
N LEU A 52 -10.85 -14.82 -1.95
CA LEU A 52 -11.06 -16.25 -1.74
C LEU A 52 -9.88 -17.09 -2.26
N VAL A 53 -9.44 -16.82 -3.49
CA VAL A 53 -8.31 -17.52 -4.11
C VAL A 53 -7.03 -17.28 -3.32
N ALA A 54 -6.77 -16.03 -2.90
CA ALA A 54 -5.62 -15.71 -2.06
C ALA A 54 -5.70 -16.45 -0.71
N GLY A 55 -6.85 -16.44 -0.04
CA GLY A 55 -7.05 -17.15 1.23
C GLY A 55 -6.77 -18.65 1.12
N ILE A 56 -7.26 -19.30 0.05
CA ILE A 56 -7.01 -20.72 -0.21
C ILE A 56 -5.53 -20.98 -0.49
N ALA A 57 -4.87 -20.11 -1.26
CA ALA A 57 -3.45 -20.25 -1.59
C ALA A 57 -2.54 -20.10 -0.37
N PHE A 58 -2.90 -19.24 0.59
CA PHE A 58 -2.14 -19.04 1.83
C PHE A 58 -2.54 -20.01 2.96
N LEU A 59 -3.67 -20.74 2.84
CA LEU A 59 -4.15 -21.68 3.85
C LEU A 59 -3.12 -22.75 4.27
N PRO A 60 -2.31 -23.35 3.37
CA PRO A 60 -1.32 -24.36 3.75
C PRO A 60 -0.27 -23.82 4.74
N ILE A 61 0.07 -22.53 4.67
CA ILE A 61 1.08 -21.91 5.55
C ILE A 61 0.59 -21.91 7.00
N TYR A 62 -0.72 -21.72 7.23
CA TYR A 62 -1.32 -21.78 8.56
C TYR A 62 -1.02 -23.10 9.29
N PHE A 63 -1.04 -24.22 8.56
CA PHE A 63 -0.76 -25.54 9.14
C PHE A 63 0.73 -25.82 9.38
N THR A 64 1.63 -25.00 8.83
CA THR A 64 3.08 -25.16 9.00
C THR A 64 3.64 -24.41 10.21
N GLN A 65 2.87 -23.49 10.80
CA GLN A 65 3.31 -22.64 11.90
C GLN A 65 2.66 -23.05 13.22
N PRO A 66 3.37 -22.94 14.36
CA PRO A 66 2.80 -23.23 15.67
C PRO A 66 1.65 -22.26 15.98
N MET A 67 0.55 -22.80 16.52
CA MET A 67 -0.64 -22.00 16.86
C MET A 67 -0.29 -20.98 17.97
N PRO A 68 -0.44 -19.67 17.71
CA PRO A 68 -0.25 -18.65 18.74
C PRO A 68 -1.35 -18.75 19.80
N LYS A 69 -1.02 -18.43 21.06
CA LYS A 69 -2.01 -18.28 22.12
C LYS A 69 -2.74 -16.95 21.91
N LEU A 70 -4.01 -17.01 21.53
CA LEU A 70 -4.84 -15.83 21.30
C LEU A 70 -5.65 -15.52 22.55
N ALA A 71 -5.53 -14.28 23.04
CA ALA A 71 -6.47 -13.73 24.01
C ALA A 71 -7.77 -13.32 23.29
N PRO A 72 -8.91 -13.19 24.01
CA PRO A 72 -10.17 -12.75 23.41
C PRO A 72 -10.08 -11.39 22.71
N VAL A 73 -9.21 -10.49 23.18
CA VAL A 73 -8.96 -9.19 22.54
C VAL A 73 -8.28 -9.34 21.18
N ASP A 74 -7.37 -10.30 21.03
CA ASP A 74 -6.64 -10.53 19.78
C ASP A 74 -7.59 -10.97 18.66
N VAL A 75 -8.61 -11.76 19.00
CA VAL A 75 -9.66 -12.16 18.05
C VAL A 75 -10.41 -10.95 17.51
N TRP A 76 -10.79 -10.00 18.38
CA TRP A 76 -11.46 -8.78 17.96
C TRP A 76 -10.57 -7.89 17.08
N VAL A 77 -9.29 -7.77 17.43
CA VAL A 77 -8.31 -7.03 16.61
C VAL A 77 -8.14 -7.67 15.24
N ILE A 78 -8.03 -8.99 15.18
CA ILE A 78 -7.94 -9.74 13.91
C ILE A 78 -9.18 -9.49 13.05
N VAL A 79 -10.39 -9.58 13.62
CA VAL A 79 -11.64 -9.31 12.91
C VAL A 79 -11.67 -7.88 12.38
N TYR A 80 -11.24 -6.90 13.17
CA TYR A 80 -11.16 -5.51 12.75
C TYR A 80 -10.18 -5.31 11.58
N ILE A 81 -8.99 -5.91 11.64
CA ILE A 81 -7.98 -5.83 10.57
C ILE A 81 -8.53 -6.45 9.28
N ILE A 82 -9.21 -7.59 9.36
CA ILE A 82 -9.76 -8.28 8.19
C ILE A 82 -10.91 -7.48 7.57
N ILE A 83 -11.91 -7.09 8.37
CA ILE A 83 -13.13 -6.48 7.84
C ILE A 83 -12.94 -4.99 7.55
N GLY A 84 -12.46 -4.24 8.55
CA GLY A 84 -12.28 -2.80 8.45
C GLY A 84 -11.02 -2.44 7.66
N GLY A 85 -9.87 -2.94 8.11
CA GLY A 85 -8.56 -2.58 7.54
C GLY A 85 -8.31 -3.13 6.15
N THR A 86 -8.85 -4.31 5.83
CA THR A 86 -8.58 -4.99 4.56
C THR A 86 -9.79 -4.96 3.64
N LEU A 87 -10.88 -5.63 3.98
CA LEU A 87 -12.01 -5.85 3.07
C LEU A 87 -12.70 -4.54 2.67
N LEU A 88 -13.08 -3.71 3.65
CA LEU A 88 -13.77 -2.46 3.40
C LEU A 88 -12.85 -1.43 2.75
N ALA A 89 -11.65 -1.22 3.29
CA ALA A 89 -10.67 -0.29 2.73
C ALA A 89 -10.30 -0.63 1.28
N TYR A 90 -10.01 -1.90 0.99
CA TYR A 90 -9.64 -2.35 -0.35
C TYR A 90 -10.81 -2.29 -1.34
N THR A 91 -12.03 -2.58 -0.88
CA THR A 91 -13.23 -2.41 -1.73
C THR A 91 -13.45 -0.95 -2.08
N MET A 92 -13.30 -0.03 -1.13
CA MET A 92 -13.38 1.40 -1.39
C MET A 92 -12.28 1.87 -2.33
N TYR A 93 -11.04 1.41 -2.13
CA TYR A 93 -9.89 1.71 -3.00
C TYR A 93 -10.16 1.27 -4.44
N LEU A 94 -10.47 -0.01 -4.67
CA LEU A 94 -10.68 -0.53 -6.02
C LEU A 94 -11.95 0.01 -6.69
N SER A 95 -13.00 0.31 -5.92
CA SER A 95 -14.14 1.08 -6.44
C SER A 95 -13.69 2.47 -6.89
N SER A 96 -12.86 3.18 -6.11
CA SER A 96 -12.40 4.53 -6.48
C SER A 96 -11.64 4.56 -7.82
N VAL A 97 -10.88 3.50 -8.14
CA VAL A 97 -10.16 3.33 -9.42
C VAL A 97 -11.11 3.25 -10.62
N GLN A 98 -12.40 2.94 -10.41
CA GLN A 98 -13.41 2.97 -11.48
C GLN A 98 -13.89 4.38 -11.80
N TYR A 99 -13.78 5.30 -10.84
CA TYR A 99 -14.28 6.68 -10.94
C TYR A 99 -13.17 7.70 -11.19
N ILE A 100 -11.91 7.34 -10.88
CA ILE A 100 -10.77 8.25 -10.87
C ILE A 100 -9.64 7.63 -11.71
N GLU A 101 -8.96 8.44 -12.53
CA GLU A 101 -7.83 7.96 -13.32
C GLU A 101 -6.70 7.43 -12.43
N PRO A 102 -5.98 6.36 -12.85
CA PRO A 102 -4.88 5.79 -12.08
C PRO A 102 -3.80 6.81 -11.67
N SER A 103 -3.59 7.84 -12.49
CA SER A 103 -2.71 8.98 -12.19
C SER A 103 -3.12 9.72 -10.92
N THR A 104 -4.41 9.94 -10.73
CA THR A 104 -4.97 10.66 -9.59
C THR A 104 -5.04 9.78 -8.35
N VAL A 105 -5.32 8.48 -8.52
CA VAL A 105 -5.19 7.49 -7.43
C VAL A 105 -3.74 7.42 -6.95
N GLY A 106 -2.76 7.45 -7.86
CA GLY A 106 -1.34 7.52 -7.51
C GLY A 106 -0.96 8.80 -6.75
N MET A 107 -1.54 9.95 -7.11
CA MET A 107 -1.36 11.19 -6.35
C MET A 107 -1.96 11.09 -4.93
N LEU A 108 -3.11 10.45 -4.77
CA LEU A 108 -3.70 10.18 -3.44
C LEU A 108 -2.86 9.19 -2.63
N GLY A 109 -2.30 8.18 -3.27
CA GLY A 109 -1.38 7.22 -2.65
C GLY A 109 -0.12 7.88 -2.09
N ALA A 110 0.32 9.02 -2.67
CA ALA A 110 1.45 9.77 -2.13
C ALA A 110 1.19 10.32 -0.71
N PHE A 111 -0.06 10.37 -0.23
CA PHE A 111 -0.36 10.71 1.17
C PHE A 111 -0.18 9.55 2.14
N GLU A 112 -0.12 8.31 1.67
CA GLU A 112 0.01 7.14 2.54
C GLU A 112 1.28 7.18 3.40
N PRO A 113 2.48 7.47 2.85
CA PRO A 113 3.69 7.61 3.67
C PRO A 113 3.59 8.74 4.70
N LEU A 114 2.89 9.83 4.36
CA LEU A 114 2.72 10.98 5.23
C LEU A 114 1.83 10.63 6.43
N ILE A 115 0.67 10.02 6.19
CA ILE A 115 -0.25 9.59 7.25
C ILE A 115 0.40 8.48 8.10
N ALA A 116 1.07 7.52 7.47
CA ALA A 116 1.77 6.45 8.17
C ALA A 116 2.84 7.00 9.12
N THR A 117 3.63 7.99 8.67
CA THR A 117 4.64 8.64 9.52
C THR A 117 3.99 9.36 10.70
N ILE A 118 2.94 10.16 10.46
CA ILE A 118 2.24 10.89 11.53
C ILE A 118 1.69 9.92 12.56
N LEU A 119 0.95 8.88 12.14
CA LEU A 119 0.37 7.89 13.04
C LEU A 119 1.45 7.08 13.77
N SER A 120 2.56 6.74 13.11
CA SER A 120 3.66 6.02 13.75
C SER A 120 4.30 6.84 14.88
N VAL A 121 4.52 8.14 14.67
CA VAL A 121 5.05 9.04 15.70
C VAL A 121 4.02 9.28 16.81
N SER A 122 2.78 9.61 16.45
CA SER A 122 1.78 10.09 17.40
C SER A 122 1.09 8.97 18.19
N LEU A 123 0.82 7.84 17.55
CA LEU A 123 0.04 6.73 18.13
C LEU A 123 0.96 5.63 18.67
N LEU A 124 1.98 5.24 17.90
CA LEU A 124 2.89 4.15 18.27
C LEU A 124 4.09 4.65 19.10
N HIS A 125 4.28 5.97 19.23
CA HIS A 125 5.43 6.57 19.91
C HIS A 125 6.77 6.01 19.40
N ALA A 126 6.86 5.75 18.09
CA ALA A 126 8.08 5.21 17.50
C ALA A 126 9.24 6.21 17.67
N ASP A 127 10.40 5.71 18.10
CA ASP A 127 11.60 6.52 18.25
C ASP A 127 12.20 6.83 16.87
N PHE A 128 11.97 8.05 16.38
CA PHE A 128 12.60 8.53 15.15
C PHE A 128 13.97 9.14 15.46
N GLY A 129 15.03 8.51 14.95
CA GLY A 129 16.36 9.10 14.96
C GLY A 129 16.46 10.31 14.02
N PRO A 130 17.54 11.11 14.11
CA PRO A 130 17.73 12.30 13.26
C PRO A 130 17.67 11.98 11.75
N MET A 131 18.20 10.82 11.35
CA MET A 131 18.18 10.38 9.94
C MET A 131 16.81 9.87 9.49
N ASP A 132 15.97 9.40 10.41
CA ASP A 132 14.60 9.00 10.07
C ASP A 132 13.69 10.22 9.96
N MET A 133 13.91 11.25 10.78
CA MET A 133 13.26 12.55 10.59
C MET A 133 13.61 13.18 9.23
N PHE A 134 14.90 13.13 8.84
CA PHE A 134 15.32 13.64 7.54
C PHE A 134 14.72 12.82 6.38
N GLY A 135 14.68 11.49 6.52
CA GLY A 135 13.99 10.62 5.55
C GLY A 135 12.49 10.93 5.43
N GLY A 136 11.80 11.10 6.56
CA GLY A 136 10.39 11.49 6.60
C GLY A 136 10.16 12.86 5.95
N PHE A 137 11.04 13.83 6.20
CA PHE A 137 10.99 15.14 5.54
C PHE A 137 11.10 15.01 4.01
N LEU A 138 12.04 14.22 3.50
CA LEU A 138 12.18 13.99 2.05
C LEU A 138 10.95 13.31 1.44
N ILE A 139 10.33 12.37 2.15
CA ILE A 139 9.08 11.73 1.72
C ILE A 139 7.97 12.78 1.59
N ILE A 140 7.81 13.65 2.59
CA ILE A 140 6.82 14.74 2.54
C ILE A 140 7.07 15.66 1.34
N VAL A 141 8.32 16.08 1.12
CA VAL A 141 8.69 16.92 -0.03
C VAL A 141 8.37 16.22 -1.35
N ALA A 142 8.71 14.93 -1.49
CA ALA A 142 8.41 14.15 -2.69
C ALA A 142 6.89 14.05 -2.94
N THR A 143 6.09 13.80 -1.90
CA THR A 143 4.62 13.83 -1.97
C THR A 143 4.11 15.18 -2.47
N PHE A 144 4.61 16.30 -1.92
CA PHE A 144 4.24 17.63 -2.38
C PHE A 144 4.63 17.88 -3.84
N MET A 145 5.79 17.39 -4.29
CA MET A 145 6.22 17.49 -5.68
C MET A 145 5.31 16.68 -6.62
N GLN A 146 4.87 15.49 -6.19
CA GLN A 146 3.93 14.65 -6.96
C GLN A 146 2.57 15.32 -7.14
N LEU A 147 2.15 16.13 -6.15
CA LEU A 147 0.88 16.87 -6.16
C LEU A 147 0.94 18.16 -6.98
N MET A 148 2.14 18.67 -7.32
CA MET A 148 2.24 19.82 -8.22
C MET A 148 1.71 19.40 -9.60
N PRO A 149 0.78 20.18 -10.20
CA PRO A 149 0.23 19.83 -11.50
C PRO A 149 1.38 19.73 -12.50
N SER A 150 1.66 18.52 -12.99
CA SER A 150 2.50 18.36 -14.16
C SER A 150 1.73 18.95 -15.33
N ARG A 151 1.98 20.24 -15.62
CA ARG A 151 1.54 20.89 -16.85
C ARG A 151 2.28 20.20 -17.99
N ASN A 152 1.79 19.03 -18.39
CA ASN A 152 2.09 18.50 -19.71
C ASN A 152 1.51 19.51 -20.69
N LEU A 153 2.41 20.28 -21.28
CA LEU A 153 2.21 21.05 -22.49
C LEU A 153 1.81 20.06 -23.58
N ILE A 154 0.54 19.68 -23.64
CA ILE A 154 -0.05 19.11 -24.85
C ILE A 154 -0.07 20.27 -25.85
N LYS A 155 1.03 20.40 -26.57
CA LYS A 155 1.11 21.25 -27.76
C LYS A 155 0.14 20.62 -28.75
N LYS A 156 -1.08 21.16 -28.78
CA LYS A 156 -2.06 20.95 -29.83
C LYS A 156 -1.45 21.51 -31.11
N ASN A 157 -0.79 20.66 -31.88
CA ASN A 157 -0.54 20.92 -33.30
C ASN A 157 -1.72 20.31 -34.06
N ASP A 158 -2.81 21.07 -34.13
CA ASP A 158 -3.70 21.02 -35.28
C ASP A 158 -3.25 22.20 -36.16
N GLU A 159 -2.66 21.88 -37.31
CA GLU A 159 -2.80 22.54 -38.62
C GLU A 159 -2.03 21.72 -39.67
#